data_AF-A0A2D6XAL4-F1
#
_entry.id   AF-A0A2D6XAL4-F1
#
_cell.length_a   1.000
_cell.length_b   1.000
_cell.length_c   1.000
_cell.angle_alpha   90.00
_cell.angle_beta   90.00
_cell.angle_gamma   90.00
#
_symmetry.space_group_name_H-M   'P 1'
#
loop_
_entity.id
_entity.type
_entity.pdbx_description
1 polymer ?
#
loop_
_entity_poly.entity_id
_entity_poly.type
_entity_poly.pdbx_seq_one_letter_code
_entity_poly.pdbx_strand_id
1 'polypeptide(L)'
;MFYNALIKKYEAEIEECLATLKIYMNKSVGIGEHSDLLTELDKYVTKLAAAEDSLATLQGHKDTLTGTVNETTPLPHEHGF
;
A
#
# COMPACT_ATOMS: atom_id res chain seq x y z
N MET A 1 9.26 -15.95 0.81
CA MET A 1 9.76 -15.44 -0.49
C MET A 1 8.72 -14.61 -1.22
N PHE A 2 7.45 -15.04 -1.33
CA PHE A 2 6.39 -14.28 -2.02
C PHE A 2 5.98 -12.96 -1.33
N TYR A 3 6.00 -12.92 0.01
CA TYR A 3 5.68 -11.70 0.78
C TYR A 3 6.56 -10.50 0.39
N ASN A 4 7.89 -10.67 0.38
CA ASN A 4 8.83 -9.63 -0.02
C ASN A 4 8.68 -9.21 -1.49
N ALA A 5 8.30 -10.15 -2.37
CA ALA A 5 8.05 -9.84 -3.78
C ALA A 5 6.80 -8.96 -3.95
N LEU A 6 5.73 -9.25 -3.19
CA LEU A 6 4.52 -8.42 -3.18
C LEU A 6 4.80 -7.02 -2.61
N ILE A 7 5.54 -6.92 -1.50
CA ILE A 7 5.96 -5.61 -0.96
C ILE A 7 6.67 -4.80 -2.04
N LYS A 8 7.71 -5.36 -2.67
CA LYS A 8 8.48 -4.64 -3.70
C LYS A 8 7.62 -4.26 -4.91
N LYS A 9 6.63 -5.08 -5.27
CA LYS A 9 5.67 -4.75 -6.34
C LYS A 9 4.86 -3.51 -5.99
N TYR A 10 4.26 -3.46 -4.79
CA TYR A 10 3.46 -2.31 -4.37
C TYR A 10 4.31 -1.05 -4.15
N GLU A 11 5.51 -1.18 -3.58
CA GLU A 11 6.46 -0.06 -3.46
C GLU A 11 6.84 0.52 -4.83
N ALA A 12 7.12 -0.34 -5.82
CA ALA A 12 7.42 0.11 -7.17
C ALA A 12 6.23 0.82 -7.83
N GLU A 13 5.01 0.34 -7.61
CA GLU A 13 3.78 0.94 -8.15
C GLU A 13 3.48 2.29 -7.51
N ILE A 14 3.73 2.44 -6.21
CA ILE A 14 3.65 3.71 -5.48
C ILE A 14 4.63 4.73 -6.06
N GLU A 15 5.90 4.35 -6.21
CA GLU A 15 6.95 5.22 -6.77
C GLU A 15 6.66 5.61 -8.22
N GLU A 16 6.15 4.69 -9.05
CA GLU A 16 5.71 4.98 -10.41
C GLU A 16 4.61 6.05 -10.44
N CYS A 17 3.58 5.88 -9.60
CA CYS A 17 2.48 6.83 -9.51
C CYS A 17 2.97 8.20 -9.00
N LEU A 18 3.78 8.23 -7.94
CA LEU A 18 4.33 9.46 -7.39
C LEU A 18 5.23 10.20 -8.39
N ALA A 19 6.11 9.49 -9.10
CA ALA A 19 6.96 10.09 -10.13
C ALA A 19 6.11 10.70 -11.25
N THR A 20 5.07 9.99 -11.68
CA THR A 20 4.15 10.45 -12.72
C THR A 20 3.39 11.69 -12.28
N LEU A 21 2.76 11.66 -11.10
CA LEU A 21 2.07 12.80 -10.50
C LEU A 21 3.00 13.99 -10.35
N LYS A 22 4.24 13.78 -9.89
CA LYS A 22 5.26 14.83 -9.75
C LYS A 22 5.63 15.46 -11.09
N ILE A 23 5.74 14.68 -12.16
CA ILE A 23 5.98 15.21 -13.52
C ILE A 23 4.80 16.10 -13.93
N TYR A 24 3.56 15.64 -13.76
CA TYR A 24 2.37 16.41 -14.12
C TYR A 24 2.23 17.70 -13.31
N MET A 25 2.45 17.64 -11.99
CA MET A 25 2.38 18.80 -11.10
C MET A 25 3.52 19.78 -11.34
N ASN A 26 4.74 19.30 -11.60
CA ASN A 26 5.92 20.16 -11.81
C ASN A 26 5.98 20.76 -13.22
N LYS A 27 5.33 20.13 -14.22
CA LYS A 27 5.21 20.70 -15.57
C LYS A 27 4.17 21.82 -15.66
N SER A 28 3.41 22.12 -14.60
CA SER A 28 2.24 22.99 -14.66
C SER A 28 2.49 24.50 -14.55
N VAL A 29 3.73 25.00 -14.65
CA VAL A 29 3.97 26.46 -14.73
C VAL A 29 3.79 27.06 -16.14
N GLY A 30 3.35 26.29 -17.15
CA GLY A 30 3.23 26.86 -18.49
C GLY A 30 2.54 26.03 -19.57
N ILE A 31 1.71 25.04 -19.25
CA ILE A 31 0.97 24.30 -20.27
C ILE A 31 -0.52 24.44 -19.95
N GLY A 32 -1.16 25.35 -20.68
CA GLY A 32 -2.60 25.51 -20.67
C GLY A 32 -3.31 24.22 -21.10
N GLU A 33 -4.51 24.05 -20.57
CA GLU A 33 -5.63 23.34 -21.17
C GLU A 33 -5.33 22.00 -21.88
N HIS A 34 -5.27 20.92 -21.11
CA HIS A 34 -5.81 19.65 -21.57
C HIS A 34 -6.83 19.15 -20.53
N SER A 35 -8.10 19.12 -20.90
CA SER A 35 -9.21 18.69 -20.02
C SER A 35 -9.03 17.27 -19.44
N ASP A 36 -8.16 16.46 -20.04
CA ASP A 36 -7.88 15.08 -19.67
C ASP A 36 -6.79 14.93 -18.58
N LEU A 37 -6.02 16.00 -18.28
CA LEU A 37 -4.97 15.97 -17.26
C LEU A 37 -5.52 15.64 -15.87
N LEU A 38 -6.66 16.22 -15.53
CA LEU A 38 -7.30 15.98 -14.24
C LEU A 38 -7.79 14.54 -14.12
N THR A 39 -8.33 13.97 -15.21
CA THR A 39 -8.76 12.57 -15.27
C THR A 39 -7.58 11.61 -15.14
N GLU A 40 -6.46 11.87 -15.81
CA GLU A 40 -5.27 11.04 -15.66
C GLU A 40 -4.65 11.19 -14.25
N LEU A 41 -4.59 12.41 -13.69
CA LEU A 41 -4.17 12.64 -12.29
C LEU A 41 -5.04 11.85 -11.31
N ASP A 42 -6.38 11.92 -11.44
CA ASP A 42 -7.33 11.20 -10.59
C ASP A 42 -7.13 9.68 -10.64
N LYS A 43 -6.90 9.15 -11.84
CA LYS A 43 -6.56 7.74 -12.07
C LYS A 43 -5.26 7.32 -11.38
N TYR A 44 -4.20 8.13 -11.47
CA TYR A 44 -2.94 7.84 -10.79
C TYR A 44 -3.06 7.97 -9.27
N VAL A 45 -3.84 8.94 -8.76
CA VAL A 45 -4.13 9.08 -7.33
C VAL A 45 -4.93 7.88 -6.81
N THR A 46 -5.93 7.43 -7.56
CA THR A 46 -6.72 6.24 -7.20
C THR A 46 -5.84 4.98 -7.20
N LYS A 47 -4.97 4.82 -8.20
CA LYS A 47 -4.01 3.71 -8.27
C LYS A 47 -3.02 3.74 -7.11
N LEU A 48 -2.50 4.92 -6.76
CA LEU A 48 -1.61 5.12 -5.62
C LEU A 48 -2.29 4.69 -4.31
N ALA A 49 -3.50 5.20 -4.04
CA ALA A 49 -4.24 4.87 -2.82
C ALA A 49 -4.52 3.37 -2.69
N ALA A 50 -4.88 2.70 -3.81
CA ALA A 50 -5.11 1.26 -3.81
C ALA A 50 -3.82 0.45 -3.55
N ALA A 51 -2.68 0.90 -4.08
CA ALA A 51 -1.38 0.26 -3.86
C ALA A 51 -0.90 0.45 -2.41
N GLU A 52 -1.08 1.63 -1.83
CA GLU A 52 -0.78 1.91 -0.41
C GLU A 52 -1.66 1.08 0.53
N ASP A 53 -2.97 1.01 0.27
CA ASP A 53 -3.90 0.20 1.05
C ASP A 53 -3.54 -1.30 0.98
N SER A 54 -3.22 -1.78 -0.22
CA SER A 54 -2.78 -3.17 -0.43
C SER A 54 -1.48 -3.48 0.31
N LEU A 55 -0.51 -2.55 0.27
CA LEU A 55 0.75 -2.66 1.00
C LEU A 55 0.50 -2.69 2.51
N ALA A 56 -0.32 -1.76 3.03
CA ALA A 56 -0.66 -1.68 4.45
C ALA A 56 -1.39 -2.94 4.93
N THR A 57 -2.34 -3.43 4.15
CA THR A 57 -3.05 -4.69 4.42
C THR A 57 -2.09 -5.87 4.45
N LEU A 58 -1.21 -5.97 3.46
CA LEU A 58 -0.20 -7.02 3.40
C LEU A 58 0.72 -6.98 4.63
N GLN A 59 1.17 -5.80 5.04
CA GLN A 59 2.01 -5.60 6.22
C GLN A 59 1.27 -5.90 7.52
N GLY A 60 -0.01 -5.54 7.63
CA GLY A 60 -0.86 -5.83 8.80
C GLY A 60 -1.10 -7.32 8.99
N HIS A 61 -1.27 -8.06 7.88
CA HIS A 61 -1.46 -9.52 7.90
C HIS A 61 -0.16 -10.31 7.84
N LYS A 62 1.00 -9.66 8.01
CA LYS A 62 2.30 -10.34 7.98
C LYS A 62 2.34 -11.56 8.89
N ASP A 63 1.79 -11.44 10.11
CA ASP A 63 1.86 -12.48 11.15
C ASP A 63 1.08 -13.73 10.72
N THR A 64 -0.10 -13.51 10.14
CA THR A 64 -0.97 -14.55 9.57
C THR A 64 -0.36 -15.17 8.31
N LEU A 65 0.30 -14.38 7.47
CA LEU A 65 0.85 -14.81 6.18
C LEU A 65 2.25 -15.44 6.29
N THR A 66 3.04 -15.06 7.29
CA THR A 66 4.37 -15.61 7.57
C THR A 66 4.36 -16.66 8.67
N GLY A 67 3.19 -16.92 9.26
CA GLY A 67 2.98 -18.04 10.17
C GLY A 67 3.83 -17.94 11.43
N THR A 68 3.61 -16.91 12.25
CA THR A 68 3.95 -16.96 13.67
C THR A 68 2.70 -17.38 14.44
N VAL A 69 2.38 -18.67 14.36
CA VAL A 69 1.49 -19.31 15.33
C VAL A 69 2.17 -19.26 16.69
N ASN A 70 1.91 -18.21 17.47
CA ASN A 70 2.08 -18.29 18.91
C ASN A 70 0.88 -19.06 19.47
N GLU A 71 0.99 -20.39 19.45
CA GLU A 71 0.15 -21.26 20.27
C GLU A 71 0.41 -20.96 21.75
N THR A 72 -0.38 -20.09 22.38
CA THR A 72 -0.44 -20.01 23.85
C THR A 72 -1.86 -19.80 24.37
N THR A 73 -2.74 -20.79 24.19
CA THR A 73 -3.85 -21.04 25.13
C THR A 73 -4.27 -22.51 24.99
N PRO A 74 -4.48 -23.31 26.06
CA PRO A 74 -5.22 -22.94 27.28
C PRO A 74 -4.53 -23.37 28.60
N LEU A 75 -4.89 -22.84 29.78
CA LEU A 75 -5.96 -23.32 30.65
C LEU A 75 -6.18 -22.35 31.83
N PRO A 76 -7.39 -22.26 32.41
CA PRO A 76 -7.66 -21.45 33.59
C PRO A 76 -7.02 -22.13 34.80
N HIS A 77 -5.94 -21.56 35.33
CA HIS A 77 -5.47 -21.96 36.66
C HIS A 77 -6.37 -21.29 37.69
N GLU A 78 -7.35 -22.05 38.15
CA GLU A 78 -8.04 -21.80 39.41
C GLU A 78 -7.00 -21.56 40.51
N HIS A 79 -7.09 -20.41 41.16
CA HIS A 79 -6.60 -20.24 42.52
C HIS A 79 -7.81 -19.80 43.33
N GLY A 80 -8.48 -20.79 43.91
CA GLY A 80 -9.14 -20.58 45.18
C GLY A 80 -8.08 -20.30 46.24
N PHE A 81 -8.32 -19.28 47.05
CA PHE A 81 -8.39 -19.33 48.51
C PHE A 81 -9.13 -18.08 48.99
#